data_AF-A0A520AD93-F1
#
_entry.id   AF-A0A520AD93-F1
#
_cell.length_a   1.000
_cell.length_b   1.000
_cell.length_c   1.000
_cell.angle_alpha   90.00
_cell.angle_beta   90.00
_cell.angle_gamma   90.00
#
_symmetry.space_group_name_H-M   'P 1'
#
loop_
_entity.id
_entity.type
_entity.pdbx_description
1 polymer ?
#
loop_
_entity_poly.entity_id
_entity_poly.type
_entity_poly.pdbx_seq_one_letter_code
_entity_poly.pdbx_strand_id
1 'polypeptide(L)'
;MRQWSWILKRIIRQIWFRAAIISLLSVALAIVAGLVTPYLPYTFDADIGQRSVGTILQIMASSMLAVTTFSLTAMVSAYSSATQLATPRATQLMVSDPTSQNALSTFLGAFVFSMVGIVGLNTSAYGHDGRIILFAATVVII
;
A
#
# COMPACT_ATOMS: atom_id res chain seq x y z
N MET A 1 -33.34 -5.62 0.43
CA MET A 1 -32.04 -6.32 0.57
C MET A 1 -31.17 -6.33 -0.70
N ARG A 2 -31.72 -6.33 -1.94
CA ARG A 2 -30.94 -6.35 -3.20
C ARG A 2 -30.09 -5.10 -3.50
N GLN A 3 -30.44 -3.94 -2.93
CA GLN A 3 -29.79 -2.66 -3.22
C GLN A 3 -28.40 -2.55 -2.56
N TRP A 4 -28.27 -3.04 -1.33
CA TRP A 4 -27.01 -3.08 -0.58
C TRP A 4 -25.96 -3.96 -1.26
N SER A 5 -26.35 -5.12 -1.79
CA SER A 5 -25.45 -6.00 -2.54
C SER A 5 -24.94 -5.36 -3.83
N TRP A 6 -25.74 -4.49 -4.46
CA TRP A 6 -25.37 -3.77 -5.68
C TRP A 6 -24.40 -2.62 -5.40
N ILE A 7 -24.66 -1.86 -4.34
CA ILE A 7 -23.78 -0.80 -3.84
C ILE A 7 -22.44 -1.40 -3.40
N LEU A 8 -22.46 -2.50 -2.65
CA LEU A 8 -21.24 -3.20 -2.22
C LEU A 8 -20.43 -3.74 -3.41
N LYS A 9 -21.09 -4.30 -4.42
CA LYS A 9 -20.43 -4.74 -5.67
C LYS A 9 -19.86 -3.59 -6.50
N ARG A 10 -20.40 -2.38 -6.37
CA ARG A 10 -19.90 -1.17 -7.06
C ARG A 10 -18.69 -0.58 -6.33
N ILE A 11 -18.74 -0.59 -5.00
CA ILE A 11 -17.64 -0.18 -4.12
C ILE A 11 -16.46 -1.17 -4.23
N ILE A 12 -16.70 -2.48 -4.25
CA ILE A 12 -15.64 -3.51 -4.41
C ILE A 12 -14.95 -3.43 -5.79
N ARG A 13 -15.64 -2.89 -6.80
CA ARG A 13 -15.08 -2.65 -8.16
C ARG A 13 -14.37 -1.31 -8.30
N GLN A 14 -14.34 -0.49 -7.26
CA GLN A 14 -13.66 0.78 -7.26
C GLN A 14 -12.19 0.58 -6.86
N ILE A 15 -11.27 1.10 -7.66
CA ILE A 15 -9.79 1.12 -7.50
C ILE A 15 -9.37 1.37 -6.03
N TRP A 16 -9.79 2.51 -5.50
CA TRP A 16 -9.72 2.98 -4.12
C TRP A 16 -10.04 1.94 -3.05
N PHE A 17 -11.04 1.05 -3.24
CA PHE A 17 -11.45 0.11 -2.19
C PHE A 17 -10.44 -1.02 -1.99
N ARG A 18 -9.88 -1.54 -3.09
CA ARG A 18 -8.81 -2.55 -3.03
C ARG A 18 -7.52 -1.96 -2.49
N ALA A 19 -7.17 -0.76 -2.96
CA ALA A 19 -6.04 0.00 -2.42
C ALA A 19 -6.20 0.25 -0.92
N ALA A 20 -7.40 0.62 -0.47
CA ALA A 20 -7.70 0.83 0.93
C ALA A 20 -7.57 -0.46 1.75
N ILE A 21 -8.07 -1.61 1.28
CA ILE A 21 -7.93 -2.88 2.00
C ILE A 21 -6.47 -3.31 2.11
N ILE A 22 -5.70 -3.25 1.01
CA ILE A 22 -4.28 -3.64 1.02
C ILE A 22 -3.51 -2.72 1.96
N SER A 23 -3.72 -1.41 1.84
CA SER A 23 -3.15 -0.41 2.74
C SER A 23 -3.52 -0.69 4.21
N LEU A 24 -4.80 -0.96 4.49
CA LEU A 24 -5.30 -1.19 5.84
C LEU A 24 -4.76 -2.49 6.44
N LEU A 25 -4.62 -3.56 5.64
CA LEU A 25 -3.96 -4.79 6.05
C LEU A 25 -2.48 -4.54 6.35
N SER A 26 -1.78 -3.78 5.52
CA SER A 26 -0.37 -3.44 5.73
C SER A 26 -0.17 -2.61 7.00
N VAL A 27 -1.05 -1.63 7.25
CA VAL A 27 -1.05 -0.85 8.49
C VAL A 27 -1.40 -1.71 9.70
N ALA A 28 -2.38 -2.61 9.59
CA ALA A 28 -2.73 -3.54 10.65
C ALA A 28 -1.55 -4.46 11.00
N LEU A 29 -0.84 -4.97 10.00
CA LEU A 29 0.34 -5.81 10.19
C LEU A 29 1.46 -5.04 10.92
N ALA A 30 1.68 -3.78 10.55
CA ALA A 30 2.62 -2.89 11.23
C ALA A 30 2.25 -2.65 12.70
N ILE A 31 0.98 -2.41 12.99
CA ILE A 31 0.48 -2.20 14.36
C ILE A 31 0.60 -3.49 15.20
N VAL A 32 0.23 -4.64 14.62
CA VAL A 32 0.37 -5.95 15.27
C VAL A 32 1.85 -6.22 15.60
N ALA A 33 2.76 -5.89 14.69
CA ALA A 33 4.19 -5.99 14.94
C ALA A 33 4.62 -5.22 16.20
N GLY A 34 4.10 -4.01 16.41
CA GLY A 34 4.38 -3.21 17.61
C GLY A 34 3.77 -3.75 18.88
N LEU A 35 2.53 -4.22 18.80
CA LEU A 35 1.82 -4.79 19.96
C LEU A 35 2.44 -6.10 20.44
N VAL A 36 2.99 -6.91 19.53
CA VAL A 36 3.63 -8.20 19.86
C VAL A 36 5.02 -8.00 20.46
N THR A 37 5.70 -6.89 20.12
CA THR A 37 7.05 -6.56 20.61
C THR A 37 7.22 -6.69 22.14
N PRO A 38 6.39 -6.06 23.00
CA PRO A 38 6.56 -6.15 24.45
C PRO A 38 6.28 -7.54 25.06
N TYR A 39 5.68 -8.46 24.31
CA TYR A 39 5.45 -9.84 24.77
C TYR A 39 6.61 -10.78 24.45
N LEU A 40 7.64 -10.32 23.71
CA LEU A 40 8.83 -11.13 23.46
C LEU A 40 9.81 -11.02 24.65
N PRO A 41 10.15 -12.14 25.32
CA PRO A 41 11.10 -12.15 26.43
C PRO A 41 12.57 -12.04 25.99
N TYR A 42 12.84 -11.91 24.69
CA TYR A 42 14.19 -11.82 24.13
C TYR A 42 14.40 -10.42 23.52
N THR A 43 15.34 -9.67 24.07
CA THR A 43 15.83 -8.43 23.46
C THR A 43 16.82 -8.80 22.37
N PHE A 44 16.48 -8.52 21.12
CA PHE A 44 17.41 -8.68 20.01
C PHE A 44 18.35 -7.48 20.03
N ASP A 45 19.56 -7.66 20.54
CA ASP A 45 20.64 -6.67 20.58
C ASP A 45 21.21 -6.34 19.16
N ALA A 46 20.44 -6.64 18.13
CA ALA A 46 20.80 -6.51 16.73
C ALA A 46 20.34 -5.15 16.18
N ASP A 47 21.22 -4.15 16.28
CA ASP A 47 21.13 -2.86 15.55
C ASP A 47 21.16 -3.03 14.00
N ILE A 48 21.25 -4.28 13.54
CA ILE A 48 21.33 -4.73 12.14
C ILE A 48 20.06 -4.37 11.35
N GLY A 49 18.92 -4.18 12.04
CA GLY A 49 17.63 -3.89 11.41
C GLY A 49 17.26 -2.41 11.36
N GLN A 50 17.53 -1.62 12.40
CA GLN A 50 16.86 -0.33 12.57
C GLN A 50 17.14 0.67 11.45
N ARG A 51 18.43 0.87 11.14
CA ARG A 51 18.86 1.88 10.16
C ARG A 51 18.51 1.42 8.75
N SER A 52 18.70 0.14 8.46
CA SER A 52 18.39 -0.49 7.17
C SER A 52 16.90 -0.44 6.83
N VAL A 53 16.02 -0.76 7.79
CA VAL A 53 14.56 -0.72 7.62
C VAL A 53 14.09 0.70 7.35
N GLY A 54 14.58 1.66 8.13
CA GLY A 54 14.26 3.07 7.94
C GLY A 54 14.61 3.54 6.53
N THR A 55 15.81 3.22 6.05
CA THR A 55 16.25 3.55 4.68
C THR A 55 15.38 2.87 3.62
N ILE A 56 15.05 1.58 3.76
CA ILE A 56 14.19 0.87 2.81
C ILE A 56 12.79 1.51 2.75
N LEU A 57 12.17 1.77 3.90
CA LEU A 57 10.86 2.43 3.94
C LEU A 57 10.92 3.83 3.31
N GLN A 58 12.01 4.58 3.50
CA GLN A 58 12.19 5.90 2.87
C GLN A 58 12.29 5.80 1.34
N ILE A 59 13.06 4.84 0.83
CA ILE A 59 13.17 4.56 -0.60
C ILE A 59 11.81 4.14 -1.16
N MET A 60 11.09 3.24 -0.48
CA MET A 60 9.76 2.81 -0.90
C MET A 60 8.75 3.97 -0.88
N ALA A 61 8.75 4.80 0.15
CA ALA A 61 7.84 5.95 0.23
C ALA A 61 8.02 6.92 -0.94
N SER A 62 9.26 7.26 -1.27
CA SER A 62 9.55 8.18 -2.40
C SER A 62 9.29 7.52 -3.76
N SER A 63 9.77 6.30 -3.96
CA SER A 63 9.63 5.58 -5.24
C SER A 63 8.20 5.20 -5.55
N MET A 64 7.43 4.71 -4.58
CA MET A 64 6.05 4.28 -4.82
C MET A 64 5.10 5.45 -5.08
N LEU A 65 5.35 6.62 -4.47
CA LEU A 65 4.62 7.85 -4.81
C LEU A 65 4.92 8.27 -6.26
N ALA A 66 6.19 8.26 -6.66
CA ALA A 66 6.60 8.59 -8.03
C ALA A 66 6.01 7.60 -9.05
N VAL A 67 6.11 6.30 -8.80
CA VAL A 67 5.56 5.24 -9.65
C VAL A 67 4.04 5.34 -9.74
N THR A 68 3.34 5.62 -8.64
CA THR A 68 1.88 5.83 -8.65
C THR A 68 1.50 7.03 -9.51
N THR A 69 2.24 8.14 -9.38
CA THR A 69 2.01 9.36 -10.16
C THR A 69 2.24 9.12 -11.65
N PHE A 70 3.35 8.48 -12.01
CA PHE A 70 3.67 8.12 -13.40
C PHE A 70 2.62 7.17 -13.98
N SER A 71 2.23 6.15 -13.22
CA SER A 71 1.23 5.16 -13.64
C SER A 71 -0.15 5.79 -13.84
N LEU A 72 -0.59 6.64 -12.91
CA LEU A 72 -1.86 7.37 -13.06
C LEU A 72 -1.82 8.30 -14.29
N THR A 73 -0.70 8.99 -14.51
CA THR A 73 -0.52 9.88 -15.67
C THR A 73 -0.57 9.10 -16.97
N ALA A 74 0.10 7.94 -17.04
CA ALA A 74 0.06 7.05 -18.18
C ALA A 74 -1.35 6.51 -18.44
N MET A 75 -2.09 6.13 -17.40
CA MET A 75 -3.48 5.67 -17.53
C MET A 75 -4.41 6.79 -18.01
N VAL A 76 -4.30 7.99 -17.44
CA VAL A 76 -5.12 9.15 -17.87
C VAL A 76 -4.82 9.52 -19.32
N SER A 77 -3.55 9.47 -19.73
CA SER A 77 -3.14 9.67 -21.12
C SER A 77 -3.72 8.59 -22.04
N ALA A 78 -3.65 7.32 -21.64
CA ALA A 78 -4.25 6.23 -22.41
C ALA A 78 -5.77 6.36 -22.53
N TYR A 79 -6.45 6.80 -21.46
CA TYR A 79 -7.87 7.09 -21.49
C TYR A 79 -8.18 8.24 -22.43
N SER A 80 -7.44 9.36 -22.37
CA SER A 80 -7.68 10.52 -23.23
C SER A 80 -7.48 10.19 -24.72
N SER A 81 -6.53 9.32 -25.06
CA SER A 81 -6.36 8.79 -26.42
C SER A 81 -7.52 7.87 -26.83
N ALA A 82 -7.99 6.99 -25.94
CA ALA A 82 -9.09 6.09 -26.23
C ALA A 82 -10.42 6.83 -26.41
N THR A 83 -10.68 7.92 -25.68
CA THR A 83 -11.88 8.75 -25.89
C THR A 83 -11.89 9.46 -27.24
N GLN A 84 -10.71 9.70 -27.83
CA GLN A 84 -10.58 10.34 -29.15
C GLN A 84 -10.64 9.33 -30.31
N LEU A 85 -10.12 8.12 -30.11
CA LEU A 85 -9.90 7.14 -31.19
C LEU A 85 -10.84 5.92 -31.15
N ALA A 86 -11.51 5.66 -30.03
CA ALA A 86 -12.30 4.44 -29.83
C ALA A 86 -13.77 4.73 -29.50
N THR A 87 -14.61 3.69 -29.55
CA THR A 87 -16.03 3.80 -29.20
C THR A 87 -16.24 3.94 -27.68
N PRO A 88 -17.33 4.61 -27.22
CA PRO A 88 -17.60 4.82 -25.79
C PRO A 88 -17.68 3.54 -24.94
N ARG A 89 -17.86 2.38 -25.58
CA ARG A 89 -17.91 1.07 -24.92
C ARG A 89 -16.51 0.52 -24.64
N ALA A 90 -15.56 0.77 -25.53
CA ALA A 90 -14.17 0.35 -25.38
C ALA A 90 -13.44 1.18 -24.31
N THR A 91 -13.74 2.48 -24.21
CA THR A 91 -13.18 3.37 -23.17
C THR A 91 -13.64 2.95 -21.77
N GLN A 92 -14.92 2.60 -21.59
CA GLN A 92 -15.44 2.09 -20.32
C GLN A 92 -14.79 0.75 -19.92
N LEU A 93 -14.45 -0.10 -20.90
CA LEU A 93 -13.76 -1.37 -20.63
C LEU A 93 -12.32 -1.12 -20.13
N MET A 94 -11.58 -0.21 -20.76
CA MET A 94 -10.22 0.16 -20.32
C MET A 94 -10.21 0.77 -18.91
N VAL A 95 -11.17 1.65 -18.59
CA VAL A 95 -11.25 2.27 -17.25
C VAL A 95 -11.56 1.24 -16.15
N SER A 96 -12.25 0.16 -16.52
CA SER A 96 -12.62 -0.92 -15.60
C SER A 96 -11.64 -2.10 -15.58
N ASP A 97 -10.47 -1.98 -16.22
CA ASP A 97 -9.46 -3.05 -16.25
C ASP A 97 -8.95 -3.36 -14.82
N PRO A 98 -9.25 -4.55 -14.27
CA PRO A 98 -8.85 -4.90 -12.91
C PRO A 98 -7.33 -5.00 -12.74
N THR A 99 -6.59 -5.27 -13.83
CA THR A 99 -5.14 -5.46 -13.80
C THR A 99 -4.43 -4.17 -13.43
N SER A 100 -4.76 -3.09 -14.16
CA SER A 100 -4.21 -1.76 -13.91
C SER A 100 -4.66 -1.19 -12.57
N GLN A 101 -5.92 -1.45 -12.19
CA GLN A 101 -6.44 -1.06 -10.87
C GLN A 101 -5.71 -1.76 -9.73
N ASN A 102 -5.34 -3.03 -9.90
CA ASN A 102 -4.60 -3.79 -8.91
C ASN A 102 -3.17 -3.25 -8.75
N ALA A 103 -2.49 -2.96 -9.86
CA ALA A 103 -1.15 -2.39 -9.84
C ALA A 103 -1.11 -1.04 -9.10
N LEU A 104 -2.02 -0.12 -9.44
CA LEU A 104 -2.15 1.17 -8.75
C LEU A 104 -2.45 1.01 -7.26
N SER A 105 -3.31 0.05 -6.92
CA SER A 105 -3.69 -0.23 -5.53
C SER A 105 -2.50 -0.72 -4.70
N THR A 106 -1.66 -1.58 -5.28
CA THR A 106 -0.46 -2.09 -4.62
C THR A 106 0.58 -0.99 -4.41
N PHE A 107 0.84 -0.14 -5.41
CA PHE A 107 1.78 0.98 -5.27
C PHE A 107 1.33 1.96 -4.19
N LEU A 108 0.05 2.32 -4.16
CA LEU A 108 -0.51 3.19 -3.14
C LEU A 108 -0.45 2.54 -1.74
N GLY A 109 -0.75 1.24 -1.64
CA GLY A 109 -0.67 0.49 -0.39
C GLY A 109 0.77 0.44 0.16
N ALA A 110 1.75 0.16 -0.69
CA ALA A 110 3.16 0.16 -0.33
C ALA A 110 3.65 1.55 0.11
N PHE A 111 3.18 2.62 -0.54
CA PHE A 111 3.45 3.99 -0.13
C PHE A 111 2.93 4.28 1.29
N VAL A 112 1.65 4.01 1.56
CA VAL A 112 1.04 4.26 2.87
C VAL A 112 1.70 3.42 3.96
N PHE A 113 1.96 2.14 3.69
CA PHE A 113 2.71 1.26 4.59
C PHE A 113 4.07 1.86 4.95
N SER A 114 4.82 2.32 3.94
CA SER A 114 6.13 2.93 4.13
C SER A 114 6.05 4.18 4.99
N MET A 115 5.07 5.06 4.73
CA MET A 115 4.85 6.28 5.49
C MET A 115 4.51 5.99 6.95
N VAL A 116 3.59 5.06 7.21
CA VAL A 116 3.19 4.64 8.56
C VAL A 116 4.37 3.98 9.30
N GLY A 117 5.16 3.15 8.62
CA GLY A 117 6.36 2.55 9.16
C GLY A 117 7.40 3.60 9.57
N ILE A 118 7.69 4.58 8.71
CA ILE A 118 8.62 5.69 9.02
C ILE A 118 8.14 6.48 10.24
N VAL A 119 6.86 6.82 10.32
CA VAL A 119 6.30 7.55 11.47
C VAL A 119 6.44 6.72 12.74
N GLY A 120 6.11 5.42 12.70
CA GLY A 120 6.26 4.51 13.83
C GLY A 120 7.70 4.39 14.35
N LEU A 121 8.69 4.33 13.45
CA LEU A 121 10.11 4.28 13.81
C LEU A 121 10.62 5.61 14.42
N ASN A 122 10.17 6.75 13.88
CA ASN A 122 10.63 8.08 14.33
C ASN A 122 9.96 8.54 15.63
N THR A 123 8.72 8.12 15.92
CA THR A 123 8.00 8.54 17.14
C THR A 123 8.56 7.89 18.43
N SER A 124 9.59 7.03 18.36
CA SER A 124 10.11 6.25 19.50
C SER A 124 9.08 5.33 20.19
N ALA A 125 7.89 5.16 19.58
CA ALA A 125 6.83 4.27 20.06
C ALA A 125 7.23 2.79 20.00
N TYR A 126 8.19 2.46 19.14
CA TYR A 126 8.79 1.13 19.01
C TYR A 126 10.20 1.18 19.59
N GLY A 127 10.39 0.54 20.75
CA GLY A 127 11.71 0.31 21.36
C GLY A 127 12.65 -0.46 20.42
N HIS A 128 13.87 -0.77 20.87
CA HIS A 128 14.92 -1.29 19.97
C HIS A 128 14.47 -2.55 19.20
N ASP A 129 13.68 -3.41 19.87
CA ASP A 129 13.15 -4.69 19.38
C ASP A 129 11.96 -4.57 18.41
N GLY A 130 11.12 -3.53 18.53
CA GLY A 130 9.89 -3.45 17.73
C GLY A 130 10.13 -3.13 16.25
N ARG A 131 11.33 -2.65 15.95
CA ARG A 131 11.75 -2.29 14.59
C ARG A 131 12.03 -3.53 13.73
N ILE A 132 12.38 -4.66 14.35
CA ILE A 132 12.64 -5.94 13.66
C ILE A 132 11.33 -6.59 13.19
N ILE A 133 10.26 -6.47 13.98
CA ILE A 133 8.96 -7.05 13.61
C ILE A 133 8.31 -6.23 12.47
N LEU A 134 8.49 -4.91 12.47
CA LEU A 134 8.14 -4.06 11.32
C LEU A 134 8.92 -4.42 10.05
N PHE A 135 10.20 -4.80 10.17
CA PHE A 135 10.99 -5.29 9.03
C PHE A 135 10.42 -6.58 8.44
N ALA A 136 10.13 -7.57 9.29
CA ALA A 136 9.55 -8.82 8.84
C ALA A 136 8.18 -8.61 8.17
N ALA A 137 7.35 -7.74 8.73
CA ALA A 137 6.08 -7.31 8.12
C ALA A 137 6.29 -6.66 6.73
N THR A 138 7.32 -5.81 6.60
CA THR A 138 7.70 -5.21 5.32
C THR A 138 8.07 -6.27 4.28
N VAL A 139 8.87 -7.26 4.67
CA VAL A 139 9.34 -8.34 3.79
C VAL A 139 8.20 -9.27 3.36
N VAL A 140 7.17 -9.48 4.19
CA VAL A 140 6.01 -10.32 3.85
C VAL A 140 5.03 -9.63 2.89
N ILE A 141 4.99 -8.31 2.89
CA ILE A 141 4.09 -7.51 2.03
C ILE A 141 4.66 -7.34 0.62
N ILE A 142 6.00 -7.31 0.50
CA ILE A 142 6.72 -7.33 -0.79
C ILE A 142 6.59 -8.71 -1.42
#